data_AF-A0A961A0G7-F1
#
_entry.id   AF-A0A961A0G7-F1
#
_cell.length_a   1.000
_cell.length_b   1.000
_cell.length_c   1.000
_cell.angle_alpha   90.00
_cell.angle_beta   90.00
_cell.angle_gamma   90.00
#
_symmetry.space_group_name_H-M   'P 1'
#
loop_
_entity.id
_entity.type
_entity.pdbx_description
1 polymer ?
#
loop_
_entity_poly.entity_id
_entity_poly.type
_entity_poly.pdbx_seq_one_letter_code
_entity_poly.pdbx_strand_id
1 'polypeptide(L)' 'TSVTEAPFPDVAQDLWFAKYVAANKQEAVIRGFLDGEFKPANQLTRAESATFINRAMSKVMP' A
#
# COMPACT_ATOMS: atom_id res chain seq x y z
N THR A 1 -1.56 -2.27 17.22
CA THR A 1 -0.51 -3.26 16.90
C THR A 1 0.40 -2.65 15.88
N SER A 2 1.56 -2.17 16.30
CA SER A 2 2.55 -1.53 15.42
C SER A 2 3.29 -2.59 14.60
N VAL A 3 3.79 -2.21 13.42
CA VAL A 3 4.60 -3.08 12.53
C VAL A 3 6.09 -2.92 12.88
N THR A 4 6.89 -4.00 12.78
CA THR A 4 8.33 -3.97 13.12
C THR A 4 9.15 -2.99 12.29
N GLU A 5 8.77 -2.77 11.03
CA GLU A 5 9.40 -1.82 10.12
C GLU A 5 8.34 -0.96 9.43
N ALA A 6 8.66 0.31 9.16
CA ALA A 6 7.76 1.21 8.44
C ALA A 6 7.64 0.75 6.98
N PRO A 7 6.44 0.52 6.45
CA PRO A 7 6.30 0.03 5.08
C PRO A 7 6.65 1.10 4.05
N PHE A 8 6.53 2.39 4.38
CA PHE A 8 6.94 3.52 3.54
C PHE A 8 7.45 4.67 4.44
N PRO A 9 8.26 5.60 3.93
CA PRO A 9 8.81 6.72 4.72
C PRO A 9 7.73 7.60 5.36
N ASP A 10 6.57 7.71 4.72
CA ASP A 10 5.40 8.50 5.13
C ASP A 10 4.33 7.67 5.88
N VAL A 11 4.65 6.43 6.24
CA VAL A 11 3.75 5.53 6.99
C VAL A 11 4.44 5.08 8.27
N ALA A 12 4.17 5.81 9.35
CA ALA A 12 4.65 5.44 10.68
C ALA A 12 4.09 4.08 11.12
N GLN A 13 4.90 3.32 11.86
CA GLN A 13 4.66 1.92 12.22
C GLN A 13 3.43 1.70 13.10
N ASP A 14 3.05 2.70 13.88
CA ASP A 14 1.98 2.69 14.87
C ASP A 14 0.63 3.15 14.31
N LEU A 15 0.59 3.63 13.06
CA LEU A 15 -0.65 3.97 12.38
C LEU A 15 -1.54 2.73 12.26
N TRP A 16 -2.84 2.91 12.49
CA TRP A 16 -3.82 1.83 12.47
C TRP A 16 -3.83 1.04 11.16
N PHE A 17 -3.45 1.68 10.04
CA PHE A 17 -3.40 1.10 8.71
C PHE A 17 -2.03 0.53 8.32
N ALA A 18 -0.96 0.79 9.08
CA ALA A 18 0.40 0.42 8.72
C ALA A 18 0.54 -1.08 8.43
N LYS A 19 -0.09 -1.94 9.23
CA LYS A 19 -0.09 -3.40 9.04
C LYS A 19 -0.70 -3.84 7.71
N TYR A 20 -1.74 -3.16 7.24
CA TYR A 20 -2.39 -3.49 5.97
C TYR A 20 -1.54 -3.04 4.79
N VAL A 21 -0.93 -1.86 4.89
CA VAL A 21 0.00 -1.34 3.89
C VAL A 21 1.23 -2.24 3.77
N ALA A 22 1.79 -2.68 4.91
CA ALA A 22 2.93 -3.60 4.94
C ALA A 22 2.62 -4.94 4.25
N ALA A 23 1.48 -5.56 4.57
CA ALA A 23 1.06 -6.81 3.93
C ALA A 23 0.89 -6.66 2.41
N ASN A 24 0.22 -5.60 1.96
CA ASN A 24 0.02 -5.35 0.54
C ASN A 24 1.30 -4.93 -0.21
N LYS A 25 2.29 -4.37 0.49
CA LYS A 25 3.61 -4.09 -0.07
C LYS A 25 4.40 -5.37 -0.32
N GLN A 26 4.38 -6.30 0.63
CA GLN A 26 5.04 -7.62 0.49
C GLN A 26 4.47 -8.41 -0.70
N GLU A 27 3.16 -8.28 -0.95
CA GLU A 27 2.47 -8.93 -2.07
C GLU A 27 2.58 -8.16 -3.40
N ALA A 28 3.36 -7.07 -3.45
CA ALA A 28 3.52 -6.19 -4.60
C ALA A 28 2.23 -5.59 -5.18
N VAL A 29 1.13 -5.60 -4.39
CA VAL A 29 -0.15 -4.95 -4.70
C VAL A 29 0.02 -3.43 -4.60
N ILE A 30 0.66 -2.97 -3.51
CA ILE A 30 1.03 -1.57 -3.29
C ILE A 30 2.54 -1.44 -3.45
N ARG A 31 2.99 -0.61 -4.38
CA ARG A 31 4.42 -0.38 -4.64
C ARG A 31 4.93 0.98 -4.16
N GLY A 32 4.01 1.87 -3.78
CA GLY A 32 4.29 3.29 -3.60
C GLY A 32 4.35 4.03 -4.93
N PHE A 33 4.54 5.33 -4.83
CA PHE A 33 4.73 6.24 -5.95
C PHE A 33 6.21 6.30 -6.36
N LEU A 34 6.52 7.01 -7.45
CA LEU A 34 7.87 7.10 -8.00
C LEU A 34 8.90 7.71 -7.03
N ASP A 35 8.43 8.52 -6.09
CA ASP A 35 9.23 9.10 -5.00
C ASP A 35 9.42 8.16 -3.80
N GLY A 36 8.83 6.97 -3.84
CA GLY A 36 8.96 5.96 -2.78
C GLY A 36 7.97 6.14 -1.62
N GLU A 37 7.02 7.06 -1.72
CA GLU A 37 5.98 7.29 -0.70
C GLU A 37 4.69 6.50 -0.96
N PHE A 38 3.86 6.33 0.07
CA PHE A 38 2.53 5.74 -0.03
C PHE A 38 1.42 6.78 -0.28
N LYS A 39 1.60 8.00 0.23
CA LYS A 39 0.70 9.16 0.18
C LYS A 39 -0.69 8.87 0.76
N PRO A 40 -0.80 8.49 2.05
CA PRO A 40 -2.07 8.05 2.67
C PRO A 40 -3.16 9.14 2.70
N ALA A 41 -2.78 10.41 2.67
CA ALA A 41 -3.71 11.54 2.69
C ALA A 41 -4.12 12.03 1.28
N ASN A 42 -3.51 11.51 0.21
CA ASN A 42 -3.84 11.93 -1.13
C ASN A 42 -5.13 11.30 -1.63
N GLN A 43 -5.90 12.06 -2.41
CA GLN A 43 -7.01 11.49 -3.15
C GLN A 43 -6.48 10.61 -4.27
N LEU A 44 -6.98 9.37 -4.34
CA LEU A 44 -6.70 8.49 -5.46
C LEU A 44 -7.58 8.87 -6.66
N THR A 45 -6.99 8.85 -7.84
CA THR A 45 -7.75 8.83 -9.09
C THR A 45 -8.43 7.47 -9.29
N ARG A 46 -9.45 7.44 -10.16
CA ARG A 46 -10.13 6.18 -10.53
C ARG A 46 -9.15 5.18 -11.18
N ALA A 47 -8.19 5.68 -11.96
CA ALA A 47 -7.19 4.84 -12.64
C ALA A 47 -6.23 4.19 -11.64
N GLU A 48 -5.76 4.93 -10.63
CA GLU A 48 -4.91 4.39 -9.56
C GLU A 48 -5.67 3.37 -8.72
N SER A 49 -6.91 3.69 -8.35
CA SER A 49 -7.78 2.76 -7.61
C SER A 49 -7.99 1.45 -8.37
N ALA A 50 -8.32 1.53 -9.66
CA ALA A 50 -8.48 0.37 -10.53
C ALA A 50 -7.19 -0.44 -10.66
N THR A 51 -6.03 0.23 -10.69
CA THR A 51 -4.72 -0.43 -10.76
C THR A 51 -4.45 -1.25 -9.49
N PHE A 52 -4.76 -0.72 -8.31
CA PHE A 52 -4.61 -1.47 -7.05
C PHE A 52 -5.55 -2.68 -7.01
N ILE A 53 -6.81 -2.50 -7.41
CA ILE A 53 -7.80 -3.60 -7.48
C ILE A 53 -7.32 -4.67 -8.45
N ASN A 54 -6.88 -4.30 -9.66
CA ASN A 54 -6.42 -5.26 -10.66
C ASN A 54 -5.23 -6.11 -10.17
N ARG A 55 -4.26 -5.49 -9.49
CA ARG A 55 -3.13 -6.21 -8.90
C ARG A 55 -3.57 -7.16 -7.78
N ALA A 56 -4.47 -6.71 -6.90
CA ALA A 56 -5.03 -7.54 -5.85
C ALA A 56 -5.77 -8.75 -6.44
N MET A 57 -6.60 -8.53 -7.46
CA MET A 57 -7.36 -9.59 -8.12
C MET A 57 -6.46 -10.59 -8.84
N SER A 58 -5.44 -10.13 -9.57
CA SER A 58 -4.47 -10.99 -10.25
C SER A 58 -3.65 -11.85 -9.28
N LYS A 59 -3.51 -11.44 -8.02
CA LYS A 59 -2.85 -12.26 -6.98
C LYS A 59 -3.78 -13.30 -6.39
N VAL A 60 -5.06 -12.96 -6.20
CA VAL A 60 -6.08 -13.85 -5.63
C VAL A 60 -6.53 -14.92 -6.64
N MET A 61 -6.46 -14.61 -7.94
CA MET A 61 -6.87 -15.50 -9.02
C MET A 61 -5.65 -15.87 -9.88
N PRO A 62 -5.05 -17.06 -9.70
CA PRO A 62 -3.99 -17.55 -10.56
C PRO A 62 -4.49 -17.91 -11.97
#